data_AF-A0A553UNG0-F1
#
_entry.id   AF-A0A553UNG0-F1
#
_cell.length_a   1.000
_cell.length_b   1.000
_cell.length_c   1.000
_cell.angle_alpha   90.00
_cell.angle_beta   90.00
_cell.angle_gamma   90.00
#
_symmetry.space_group_name_H-M   'P 1'
#
loop_
_entity.id
_entity.type
_entity.pdbx_description
1 polymer ?
#
loop_
_entity_poly.entity_id
_entity_poly.type
_entity_poly.pdbx_seq_one_letter_code
_entity_poly.pdbx_strand_id
1 'polypeptide(L)'
;MVTTMTSDDPQVMSIKHMAFAVRDAQQALDSYVRFLGVVPTGVQEYPKSRNRVALFELGGVEYQLCQSMDQGGRFDTWINERGHEGLHHICYEVRDLDQVLAHALAGGASLRICQACGVYGKHPHPEGFIAFLDNDTGGIELEFMQVYTSQELQTYQQVQGI
;
A
#
# COMPACT_ATOMS: atom_id res chain seq x y z
N MET A 1 -22.62 -14.82 -17.49
CA MET A 1 -22.77 -13.89 -16.36
C MET A 1 -21.50 -13.99 -15.55
N VAL A 2 -20.77 -12.88 -15.39
CA VAL A 2 -19.61 -12.86 -14.49
C VAL A 2 -20.19 -12.92 -13.08
N THR A 3 -20.00 -14.03 -12.38
CA THR A 3 -20.22 -14.04 -10.93
C THR A 3 -19.21 -13.04 -10.39
N THR A 4 -19.65 -11.85 -10.01
CA THR A 4 -18.82 -10.93 -9.24
C THR A 4 -18.50 -11.65 -7.95
N MET A 5 -17.26 -12.11 -7.80
CA MET A 5 -16.77 -12.55 -6.50
C MET A 5 -16.84 -11.34 -5.58
N THR A 6 -17.79 -11.38 -4.64
CA THR A 6 -17.90 -10.44 -3.54
C THR A 6 -17.19 -11.03 -2.33
N SER A 7 -16.53 -10.18 -1.54
CA SER A 7 -16.10 -10.59 -0.20
C SER A 7 -17.35 -10.84 0.65
N ASP A 8 -17.40 -11.97 1.36
CA ASP A 8 -18.42 -12.22 2.37
C ASP A 8 -18.12 -11.46 3.68
N ASP A 9 -16.90 -10.94 3.84
CA ASP A 9 -16.59 -9.95 4.88
C ASP A 9 -17.12 -8.58 4.42
N PRO A 10 -18.17 -8.04 5.08
CA PRO A 10 -18.79 -6.77 4.69
C PRO A 10 -17.91 -5.55 4.95
N GLN A 11 -16.80 -5.73 5.67
CA GLN A 11 -15.89 -4.64 5.99
C GLN A 11 -14.91 -4.38 4.84
N VAL A 12 -14.61 -5.35 3.98
CA VAL A 12 -13.72 -5.19 2.82
C VAL A 12 -14.47 -4.51 1.69
N MET A 13 -13.98 -3.36 1.21
CA MET A 13 -14.69 -2.52 0.26
C MET A 13 -14.12 -2.58 -1.15
N SER A 14 -12.82 -2.29 -1.30
CA SER A 14 -12.18 -2.04 -2.58
C SER A 14 -10.66 -2.24 -2.45
N ILE A 15 -9.95 -2.12 -3.57
CA ILE A 15 -8.51 -1.89 -3.55
C ILE A 15 -8.30 -0.38 -3.39
N LYS A 16 -7.59 0.02 -2.35
CA LYS A 16 -7.18 1.42 -2.14
C LYS A 16 -5.99 1.76 -3.04
N HIS A 17 -4.90 1.00 -2.90
CA HIS A 17 -3.71 1.18 -3.70
C HIS A 17 -2.99 -0.13 -4.01
N MET A 18 -2.22 -0.10 -5.10
CA MET A 18 -1.27 -1.14 -5.47
C MET A 18 0.13 -0.53 -5.49
N ALA A 19 1.03 -1.09 -4.68
CA ALA A 19 2.41 -0.62 -4.63
C ALA A 19 3.34 -1.56 -5.39
N PHE A 20 4.15 -0.98 -6.27
CA PHE A 20 5.08 -1.68 -7.13
C PHE A 20 6.51 -1.34 -6.70
N ALA A 21 7.30 -2.36 -6.37
CA ALA A 21 8.72 -2.20 -6.13
C ALA A 21 9.44 -2.02 -7.48
N VAL A 22 10.07 -0.87 -7.68
CA VAL A 22 10.83 -0.52 -8.88
C VAL A 22 12.21 0.02 -8.51
N ARG A 23 13.21 -0.22 -9.36
CA ARG A 23 14.57 0.31 -9.20
C ARG A 23 14.65 1.79 -9.57
N ASP A 24 13.77 2.24 -10.47
CA ASP A 24 13.68 3.64 -10.91
C ASP A 24 12.21 4.04 -11.10
N ALA A 25 11.69 4.86 -10.18
CA ALA A 25 10.31 5.32 -10.20
C ALA A 25 10.00 6.24 -11.38
N GLN A 26 10.97 7.04 -11.83
CA GLN A 26 10.78 7.94 -12.97
C GLN A 26 10.71 7.15 -14.27
N GLN A 27 11.61 6.18 -14.47
CA GLN A 27 11.59 5.32 -15.65
C GLN A 27 10.30 4.49 -15.75
N ALA A 28 9.82 3.98 -14.61
CA ALA A 28 8.55 3.28 -14.54
C ALA A 28 7.38 4.22 -14.90
N LEU A 29 7.32 5.42 -14.30
CA LEU A 29 6.29 6.44 -14.60
C LEU A 29 6.30 6.80 -16.09
N ASP A 30 7.46 7.06 -16.67
CA ASP A 30 7.60 7.41 -18.09
C ASP A 30 7.04 6.31 -19.01
N SER A 31 7.13 5.04 -18.60
CA SER A 31 6.55 3.92 -19.32
C SER A 31 5.02 3.93 -19.25
N TYR A 32 4.45 4.19 -18.06
CA TYR A 32 3.00 4.36 -17.89
C TYR A 32 2.46 5.56 -18.69
N VAL A 33 3.16 6.69 -18.68
CA VAL A 33 2.83 7.88 -19.51
C VAL A 33 2.85 7.51 -20.99
N ARG A 34 3.91 6.83 -21.45
CA ARG A 34 4.09 6.50 -22.87
C ARG A 34 3.08 5.50 -23.39
N PHE A 35 2.78 4.46 -22.62
CA PHE A 35 1.96 3.34 -23.10
C PHE A 35 0.48 3.51 -22.78
N LEU A 36 0.13 4.13 -21.65
CA LEU A 36 -1.25 4.28 -21.20
C LEU A 36 -1.74 5.74 -21.22
N GLY A 37 -0.86 6.72 -21.48
CA GLY A 37 -1.24 8.13 -21.48
C GLY A 37 -1.52 8.69 -20.08
N VAL A 38 -0.96 8.07 -19.03
CA VAL A 38 -1.06 8.58 -17.66
C VAL A 38 -0.50 10.00 -17.60
N VAL A 39 -1.19 10.90 -16.89
CA VAL A 39 -0.70 12.26 -16.67
C VAL A 39 0.53 12.20 -15.75
N PRO A 40 1.68 12.76 -16.14
CA PRO A 40 2.89 12.70 -15.32
C PRO A 40 2.68 13.48 -14.02
N THR A 41 2.75 12.78 -12.89
CA THR A 41 2.61 13.36 -11.54
C THR A 41 3.96 13.75 -10.92
N GLY A 42 5.06 13.25 -11.50
CA GLY A 42 6.40 13.41 -10.95
C GLY A 42 6.72 12.37 -9.87
N VAL A 43 7.97 12.38 -9.42
CA VAL A 43 8.44 11.52 -8.32
C VAL A 43 8.64 12.38 -7.08
N GLN A 44 8.01 11.98 -5.98
CA GLN A 44 8.15 12.65 -4.68
C GLN A 44 9.05 11.84 -3.75
N GLU A 45 9.83 12.55 -2.95
CA GLU A 45 10.66 11.97 -1.89
C GLU A 45 9.87 11.85 -0.58
N TYR A 46 9.98 10.68 0.04
CA TYR A 46 9.34 10.31 1.30
C TYR A 46 10.43 9.87 2.30
N PRO A 47 11.02 10.82 3.06
CA PRO A 47 12.20 10.56 3.88
C PRO A 47 11.96 9.59 5.05
N LYS A 48 10.74 9.55 5.59
CA LYS A 48 10.40 8.72 6.74
C LYS A 48 10.54 7.23 6.42
N SER A 49 10.09 6.80 5.25
CA SER A 49 10.28 5.44 4.74
C SER A 49 11.51 5.26 3.83
N ARG A 50 12.24 6.35 3.56
CA ARG A 50 13.39 6.38 2.63
C ARG A 50 13.05 5.93 1.21
N ASN A 51 11.92 6.41 0.68
CA ASN A 51 11.45 6.03 -0.65
C ASN A 51 11.19 7.23 -1.56
N ARG A 52 11.35 7.02 -2.85
CA ARG A 52 10.87 7.87 -3.93
C ARG A 52 9.64 7.21 -4.54
N VAL A 53 8.55 7.95 -4.69
CA VAL A 53 7.29 7.39 -5.19
C VAL A 53 6.69 8.29 -6.25
N ALA A 54 6.32 7.71 -7.39
CA ALA A 54 5.37 8.32 -8.31
C ALA A 54 3.98 7.74 -8.03
N LEU A 55 2.99 8.63 -7.87
CA LEU A 55 1.60 8.30 -7.56
C LEU A 55 0.71 8.67 -8.73
N PHE A 56 -0.21 7.80 -9.14
CA PHE A 56 -1.27 8.15 -10.09
C PHE A 56 -2.48 7.24 -9.90
N GLU A 57 -3.66 7.66 -10.37
CA GLU A 57 -4.88 6.87 -10.26
C GLU A 57 -5.33 6.32 -11.62
N LEU A 58 -5.80 5.07 -11.63
CA LEU A 58 -6.48 4.45 -12.77
C LEU A 58 -7.68 3.65 -12.28
N GLY A 59 -8.88 3.98 -12.77
CA GLY A 59 -10.09 3.22 -12.45
C GLY A 59 -10.47 3.21 -10.97
N GLY A 60 -10.09 4.25 -10.22
CA GLY A 60 -10.33 4.34 -8.77
C GLY A 60 -9.32 3.58 -7.91
N VAL A 61 -8.23 3.08 -8.51
CA VAL A 61 -7.12 2.46 -7.78
C VAL A 61 -5.88 3.35 -7.91
N GLU A 62 -5.27 3.67 -6.77
CA GLU A 62 -3.99 4.37 -6.74
C GLU A 62 -2.83 3.41 -7.04
N TYR A 63 -1.95 3.83 -7.93
CA TYR A 63 -0.70 3.14 -8.24
C TYR A 63 0.44 3.88 -7.55
N GLN A 64 1.25 3.14 -6.80
CA GLN A 64 2.45 3.65 -6.15
C GLN A 64 3.69 2.98 -6.76
N LEU A 65 4.46 3.72 -7.55
CA LEU A 65 5.73 3.23 -8.11
C LEU A 65 6.85 3.56 -7.14
N CYS A 66 7.22 2.58 -6.32
CA CYS A 66 8.04 2.79 -5.13
C CYS A 66 9.49 2.34 -5.35
N GLN A 67 10.40 3.29 -5.22
CA GLN A 67 11.84 3.11 -5.31
C GLN A 67 12.49 3.42 -3.96
N SER A 68 13.33 2.53 -3.43
CA SER A 68 14.15 2.86 -2.25
C SER A 68 15.23 3.89 -2.58
N MET A 69 15.49 4.80 -1.66
CA MET A 69 16.51 5.85 -1.81
C MET A 69 17.93 5.32 -1.60
N ASP A 70 18.07 4.22 -0.86
CA ASP A 70 19.32 3.59 -0.45
C ASP A 70 19.29 2.06 -0.63
N GLN A 71 20.49 1.47 -0.76
CA GLN A 71 20.67 0.02 -0.70
C GLN A 71 20.22 -0.52 0.66
N GLY A 72 19.54 -1.66 0.65
CA GLY A 72 18.95 -2.23 1.86
C GLY A 72 17.66 -1.55 2.32
N GLY A 73 17.15 -0.58 1.55
CA GLY A 73 15.78 -0.08 1.71
C GLY A 73 14.74 -1.18 1.45
N ARG A 74 13.48 -0.93 1.85
CA ARG A 74 12.41 -1.95 1.79
C ARG A 74 12.23 -2.53 0.38
N PHE A 75 12.09 -1.66 -0.62
CA PHE A 75 11.86 -2.09 -2.00
C PHE A 75 13.14 -2.60 -2.66
N ASP A 76 14.30 -2.02 -2.36
CA ASP A 76 15.60 -2.55 -2.85
C ASP A 76 15.84 -3.99 -2.35
N THR A 77 15.67 -4.23 -1.04
CA THR A 77 15.80 -5.55 -0.43
C THR A 77 14.83 -6.54 -1.08
N TRP A 78 13.54 -6.16 -1.18
CA TRP A 78 12.50 -6.99 -1.77
C TRP A 78 12.83 -7.41 -3.22
N ILE A 79 13.31 -6.46 -4.04
CA ILE A 79 13.70 -6.70 -5.44
C ILE A 79 14.93 -7.63 -5.50
N ASN A 80 15.92 -7.41 -4.65
CA ASN A 80 17.17 -8.19 -4.68
C ASN A 80 16.95 -9.63 -4.21
N GLU A 81 16.06 -9.86 -3.24
CA GLU A 81 15.66 -11.20 -2.80
C GLU A 81 14.92 -12.01 -3.89
N ARG A 82 14.13 -11.33 -4.73
CA ARG A 82 13.33 -11.96 -5.79
C ARG A 82 14.02 -11.99 -7.15
N GLY A 83 15.02 -11.13 -7.35
CA GLY A 83 15.72 -10.95 -8.63
C GLY A 83 14.93 -10.14 -9.66
N HIS A 84 13.77 -9.58 -9.33
CA HIS A 84 12.95 -8.80 -10.25
C HIS A 84 12.09 -7.73 -9.55
N GLU A 85 11.69 -6.70 -10.31
CA GLU A 85 10.69 -5.69 -9.93
C GLU A 85 9.27 -6.26 -9.99
N GLY A 86 8.30 -5.58 -9.39
CA GLY A 86 6.90 -6.00 -9.53
C GLY A 86 5.96 -5.52 -8.44
N LEU A 87 4.77 -6.10 -8.41
CA LEU A 87 3.75 -5.83 -7.39
C LEU A 87 4.24 -6.31 -6.02
N HIS A 88 4.43 -5.38 -5.09
CA HIS A 88 4.93 -5.64 -3.75
C HIS A 88 3.79 -5.92 -2.78
N HIS A 89 2.78 -5.04 -2.75
CA HIS A 89 1.64 -5.18 -1.87
C HIS A 89 0.38 -4.57 -2.48
N ILE A 90 -0.77 -5.05 -2.00
CA ILE A 90 -2.07 -4.45 -2.26
C ILE A 90 -2.65 -3.99 -0.93
N CYS A 91 -3.09 -2.73 -0.91
CA CYS A 91 -3.85 -2.18 0.20
C CYS A 91 -5.35 -2.24 -0.11
N TYR A 92 -6.12 -2.80 0.81
CA TYR A 92 -7.56 -2.89 0.72
C TYR A 92 -8.21 -1.85 1.62
N GLU A 93 -9.13 -1.08 1.05
CA GLU A 93 -9.96 -0.16 1.82
C GLU A 93 -10.98 -0.96 2.63
N VAL A 94 -11.08 -0.63 3.92
CA VAL A 94 -11.99 -1.30 4.85
C VAL A 94 -12.81 -0.30 5.65
N ARG A 95 -14.05 -0.68 5.98
CA ARG A 95 -14.95 0.15 6.80
C ARG A 95 -14.52 0.22 8.26
N ASP A 96 -14.11 -0.91 8.81
CA ASP A 96 -13.72 -1.05 10.21
C ASP A 96 -12.49 -1.96 10.30
N LEU A 97 -11.34 -1.33 10.56
CA LEU A 97 -10.06 -2.03 10.62
C LEU A 97 -10.00 -3.03 11.78
N ASP A 98 -10.62 -2.73 12.92
CA ASP A 98 -10.58 -3.63 14.08
C ASP A 98 -11.37 -4.91 13.80
N GLN A 99 -12.52 -4.80 13.12
CA GLN A 99 -13.31 -5.95 12.70
C GLN A 99 -12.60 -6.80 11.64
N VAL A 100 -11.98 -6.19 10.62
CA VAL A 100 -11.23 -6.94 9.59
C VAL A 100 -10.03 -7.66 10.19
N LEU A 101 -9.30 -7.02 11.09
CA LEU A 101 -8.18 -7.67 11.76
C LEU A 101 -8.66 -8.83 12.65
N ALA A 102 -9.76 -8.67 13.38
CA ALA A 102 -10.35 -9.76 14.15
C ALA A 102 -10.74 -10.95 13.26
N HIS A 103 -11.37 -10.69 12.10
CA HIS A 103 -11.71 -11.72 11.13
C HIS A 103 -10.45 -12.43 10.60
N ALA A 104 -9.45 -11.68 10.15
CA ALA A 104 -8.20 -12.23 9.62
C ALA A 104 -7.45 -13.08 10.65
N LEU A 105 -7.36 -12.59 11.90
CA LEU A 105 -6.72 -13.31 13.01
C LEU A 105 -7.47 -14.61 13.35
N ALA A 106 -8.81 -14.58 13.35
CA ALA A 106 -9.62 -15.79 13.54
C ALA A 106 -9.43 -16.81 12.39
N GLY A 107 -9.11 -16.31 11.19
CA GLY A 107 -8.71 -17.12 10.02
C GLY A 107 -7.26 -17.63 10.05
N GLY A 108 -6.51 -17.36 11.11
CA GLY A 108 -5.12 -17.82 11.28
C GLY A 108 -4.06 -16.87 10.72
N ALA A 109 -4.43 -15.64 10.37
CA ALA A 109 -3.45 -14.62 10.04
C ALA A 109 -2.68 -14.15 11.27
N SER A 110 -1.51 -13.57 11.04
CA SER A 110 -0.69 -12.88 12.03
C SER A 110 -0.41 -11.45 11.55
N LEU A 111 -0.15 -10.54 12.49
CA LEU A 111 0.19 -9.15 12.17
C LEU A 111 1.69 -8.99 12.08
N ARG A 112 2.15 -8.11 11.18
CA ARG A 112 3.54 -7.66 11.14
C ARG A 112 3.69 -6.22 11.60
N ILE A 113 4.92 -5.89 11.96
CA ILE A 113 5.32 -4.54 12.30
C ILE A 113 5.38 -3.67 11.04
N CYS A 114 4.81 -2.46 11.11
CA CYS A 114 5.10 -1.42 10.15
C CYS A 114 6.53 -0.92 10.37
N GLN A 115 7.46 -1.30 9.50
CA GLN A 115 8.90 -1.02 9.68
C GLN A 115 9.21 0.49 9.83
N ALA A 116 8.51 1.35 9.08
CA ALA A 116 8.73 2.80 9.14
C ALA A 116 8.18 3.45 10.42
N CYS A 117 7.19 2.83 11.07
CA CYS A 117 6.52 3.36 12.26
C CYS A 117 6.93 2.64 13.55
N GLY A 118 7.44 1.41 13.46
CA GLY A 118 7.77 0.57 14.61
C GLY A 118 6.55 0.05 15.38
N VAL A 119 5.38 0.00 14.74
CA VAL A 119 4.10 -0.35 15.40
C VAL A 119 3.52 -1.65 14.85
N TYR A 120 2.99 -2.49 15.74
CA TYR A 120 2.16 -3.65 15.41
C TYR A 120 0.68 -3.26 15.37
N GLY A 121 -0.06 -3.76 14.38
CA GLY A 121 -1.50 -3.56 14.26
C GLY A 121 -1.90 -2.14 13.85
N LYS A 122 -3.13 -1.77 14.22
CA LYS A 122 -3.77 -0.51 13.82
C LYS A 122 -2.99 0.71 14.30
N HIS A 123 -2.60 1.58 13.37
CA HIS A 123 -1.91 2.85 13.67
C HIS A 123 -2.15 3.89 12.56
N PRO A 124 -1.96 5.19 12.83
CA PRO A 124 -2.28 6.25 11.87
C PRO A 124 -1.23 6.39 10.77
N HIS A 125 -1.71 6.59 9.55
CA HIS A 125 -1.00 7.02 8.34
C HIS A 125 -1.75 8.25 7.74
N PRO A 126 -1.22 8.96 6.73
CA PRO A 126 -1.72 10.29 6.31
C PRO A 126 -3.21 10.34 5.97
N GLU A 127 -3.73 9.26 5.39
CA GLU A 127 -5.10 9.19 4.87
C GLU A 127 -5.99 8.18 5.60
N GLY A 128 -5.45 7.45 6.58
CA GLY A 128 -6.22 6.43 7.27
C GLY A 128 -5.45 5.69 8.36
N PHE A 129 -6.16 4.86 9.10
CA PHE A 129 -5.53 3.87 9.95
C PHE A 129 -5.15 2.65 9.13
N ILE A 130 -3.95 2.11 9.34
CA ILE A 130 -3.46 0.95 8.63
C ILE A 130 -3.05 -0.19 9.55
N ALA A 131 -3.01 -1.39 8.98
CA ALA A 131 -2.33 -2.55 9.56
C ALA A 131 -1.90 -3.51 8.44
N PHE A 132 -0.87 -4.30 8.72
CA PHE A 132 -0.31 -5.26 7.78
C PHE A 132 -0.46 -6.68 8.30
N LEU A 133 -0.81 -7.62 7.41
CA LEU A 133 -0.70 -9.04 7.69
C LEU A 133 0.74 -9.51 7.43
N ASP A 134 1.22 -10.46 8.23
CA ASP A 134 2.50 -11.13 8.02
C ASP A 134 2.40 -12.28 7.01
N ASN A 135 1.17 -12.73 6.76
CA ASN A 135 0.88 -13.82 5.84
C ASN A 135 1.10 -13.37 4.39
N ASP A 136 1.76 -14.23 3.63
CA ASP A 136 1.89 -14.11 2.20
C ASP A 136 0.62 -14.67 1.51
N THR A 137 0.09 -13.92 0.55
CA THR A 137 -1.05 -14.35 -0.28
C THR A 137 -0.61 -14.44 -1.74
N GLY A 138 0.16 -15.48 -2.07
CA GLY A 138 0.62 -15.73 -3.44
C GLY A 138 1.76 -14.81 -3.89
N GLY A 139 2.70 -14.52 -2.98
CA GLY A 139 3.82 -13.61 -3.16
C GLY A 139 3.51 -12.16 -2.80
N ILE A 140 2.28 -11.86 -2.38
CA ILE A 140 1.74 -10.51 -2.20
C ILE A 140 1.49 -10.24 -0.71
N GLU A 141 2.04 -9.12 -0.22
CA GLU A 141 1.73 -8.64 1.12
C GLU A 141 0.35 -7.95 1.14
N LEU A 142 -0.41 -8.16 2.22
CA LEU A 142 -1.71 -7.53 2.41
C LEU A 142 -1.62 -6.39 3.42
N GLU A 143 -2.10 -5.23 3.00
CA GLU A 143 -2.33 -4.05 3.83
C GLU A 143 -3.84 -3.78 3.90
N PHE A 144 -4.32 -3.36 5.07
CA PHE A 144 -5.67 -2.84 5.24
C PHE A 144 -5.59 -1.37 5.60
N MET A 145 -6.51 -0.57 5.04
CA MET A 145 -6.65 0.84 5.37
C MET A 145 -8.10 1.18 5.65
N GLN A 146 -8.37 1.71 6.84
CA GLN A 146 -9.59 2.44 7.14
C GLN A 146 -9.35 3.92 6.87
N VAL A 147 -9.89 4.42 5.76
CA VAL A 147 -9.76 5.83 5.36
C VAL A 147 -10.42 6.73 6.40
N TYR A 148 -9.75 7.84 6.72
CA TYR A 148 -10.25 8.78 7.69
C TYR A 148 -11.58 9.42 7.28
N THR A 149 -12.46 9.61 8.25
CA THR A 149 -13.51 10.62 8.14
C THR A 149 -12.89 12.01 8.01
N SER A 150 -13.66 12.98 7.51
CA SER A 150 -13.15 14.37 7.39
C SER A 150 -12.70 14.97 8.73
N GLN A 151 -13.27 14.54 9.85
CA GLN A 151 -12.87 14.98 11.19
C GLN A 151 -11.56 14.31 11.64
N GLU A 152 -11.40 13.02 11.39
CA GLU A 152 -10.16 12.31 11.69
C GLU A 152 -9.01 12.84 10.83
N LEU A 153 -9.26 13.14 9.55
CA LEU A 153 -8.24 13.72 8.67
C LEU A 153 -7.72 15.06 9.23
N GLN A 154 -8.59 15.90 9.78
CA GLN A 154 -8.18 17.13 10.47
C GLN A 154 -7.33 16.85 11.71
N THR A 155 -7.65 15.78 12.44
CA THR A 155 -6.93 15.35 13.66
C THR A 155 -5.54 14.82 13.31
N TYR A 156 -5.40 14.08 12.22
CA TYR A 156 -4.19 13.36 11.83
C TYR A 156 -3.42 14.01 10.67
N GLN A 157 -3.77 15.23 10.24
CA GLN A 157 -3.14 15.93 9.11
C GLN A 157 -1.62 16.11 9.21
N GLN A 158 -1.04 15.99 10.41
CA GLN A 158 0.41 16.09 10.65
C GLN A 158 1.12 14.73 10.61
N VAL A 159 0.37 13.63 10.51
CA VAL A 159 0.94 12.29 10.38
C VAL A 159 1.60 12.18 9.02
N GLN A 160 2.92 12.04 9.04
CA GLN A 160 3.66 11.69 7.84
C GLN A 160 3.60 10.18 7.63
N GLY A 161 3.29 9.78 6.40
CA GLY A 161 3.18 8.40 5.99
C GLY A 161 4.52 7.81 5.63
N ILE A 162 4.47 6.85 4.71
CA ILE A 162 5.59 6.48 3.83
C ILE A 162 6.49 7.71 3.66
#